data_AF-A0A348UNC5-F1
#
_entry.id   AF-A0A348UNC5-F1
#
_cell.length_a   1.000
_cell.length_b   1.000
_cell.length_c   1.000
_cell.angle_alpha   90.00
_cell.angle_beta   90.00
_cell.angle_gamma   90.00
#
_symmetry.space_group_name_H-M   'P 1'
#
loop_
_entity.id
_entity.type
_entity.pdbx_description
1 polymer ?
#
loop_
_entity_poly.entity_id
_entity_poly.type
_entity_poly.pdbx_seq_one_letter_code
_entity_poly.pdbx_strand_id
1 'polypeptide(L)'
;YEKFPIPASRSALVGVFVARFVDHVRVAVTGAAASAFRLVTFEKALAESFDPASLLGLDVDSARLLDDLHGGADYRAHLVGVLARRAVARCQNGGG
;
A
#
# COMPACT_ATOMS: atom_id res chain seq x y z
N TYR A 1 -5.38 7.82 -1.62
CA TYR A 1 -4.50 7.64 -0.44
C TYR A 1 -5.30 6.96 0.66
N GLU A 2 -4.75 5.90 1.26
CA GLU A 2 -5.37 5.16 2.36
C GLU A 2 -4.35 4.98 3.47
N LYS A 3 -4.77 5.11 4.73
CA LYS A 3 -3.88 4.92 5.89
C LYS A 3 -4.60 4.22 7.02
N PHE A 4 -3.87 3.39 7.76
CA PHE A 4 -4.31 2.82 9.02
C PHE A 4 -3.74 3.64 10.19
N PRO A 5 -4.57 4.43 10.90
CA PRO A 5 -4.09 5.27 11.99
C PRO A 5 -3.82 4.46 13.25
N ILE A 6 -2.80 4.84 14.01
CA ILE A 6 -2.61 4.42 15.41
C ILE A 6 -3.36 5.44 16.28
N PRO A 7 -4.45 5.04 16.98
CA PRO A 7 -5.28 5.98 17.74
C PRO A 7 -4.49 6.71 18.84
N ALA A 8 -3.52 6.02 19.44
CA ALA A 8 -2.74 6.55 20.56
C ALA A 8 -1.73 7.65 20.17
N SER A 9 -1.13 7.59 18.97
CA SER A 9 -0.01 8.46 18.59
C SER A 9 -0.32 9.42 17.45
N ARG A 10 -1.54 9.41 16.89
CA ARG A 10 -1.93 10.14 15.67
C ARG A 10 -1.06 9.84 14.44
N SER A 11 -0.15 8.88 14.52
CA SER A 11 0.72 8.44 13.42
C SER A 11 0.04 7.35 12.59
N ALA A 12 0.48 7.17 11.35
CA ALA A 12 0.02 6.06 10.51
C ALA A 12 0.87 4.81 10.78
N LEU A 13 0.22 3.69 11.11
CA LEU A 13 0.89 2.39 11.22
C LEU A 13 1.37 1.95 9.83
N VAL A 14 0.50 2.10 8.83
CA VAL A 14 0.79 1.89 7.41
C VAL A 14 -0.02 2.90 6.61
N GLY A 15 0.62 3.57 5.65
CA GLY A 15 -0.03 4.39 4.63
C GLY A 15 0.31 3.89 3.24
N VAL A 16 -0.67 3.87 2.34
CA VAL A 16 -0.47 3.53 0.93
C VAL A 16 -1.04 4.63 0.04
N PHE A 17 -0.19 5.12 -0.85
CA PHE A 17 -0.52 6.09 -1.87
C PHE A 17 -0.41 5.44 -3.24
N VAL A 18 -1.50 5.50 -4.00
CA VAL A 18 -1.55 5.05 -5.40
C VAL A 18 -1.78 6.29 -6.25
N ALA A 19 -0.96 6.46 -7.28
CA ALA A 19 -1.15 7.47 -8.32
C ALA A 19 -1.16 6.78 -9.68
N ARG A 20 -2.17 7.10 -10.48
CA ARG A 20 -2.28 6.67 -11.88
C ARG A 20 -1.96 7.87 -12.77
N PHE A 21 -0.93 7.72 -13.59
CA PHE A 21 -0.58 8.65 -14.65
C PHE A 21 -1.07 8.10 -16.00
N VAL A 22 -0.85 8.86 -17.07
CA VAL A 22 -1.26 8.47 -18.43
C VAL A 22 -0.52 7.22 -18.90
N ASP A 23 0.76 7.11 -18.52
CA ASP A 23 1.73 6.13 -19.02
C ASP A 23 2.17 5.12 -17.95
N HIS A 24 1.97 5.40 -16.66
CA HIS A 24 2.43 4.53 -15.59
C HIS A 24 1.63 4.66 -14.28
N VAL A 25 1.80 3.68 -13.39
CA VAL A 25 1.22 3.67 -12.04
C VAL A 25 2.34 3.70 -11.01
N ARG A 26 2.14 4.46 -9.92
CA ARG A 26 3.04 4.50 -8.77
C ARG A 26 2.33 4.06 -7.50
N VAL A 27 2.99 3.21 -6.72
CA VAL A 27 2.50 2.72 -5.43
C VAL A 27 3.58 2.97 -4.38
N ALA A 28 3.32 3.93 -3.49
CA ALA A 28 4.21 4.31 -2.40
C ALA A 28 3.62 3.87 -1.05
N VAL A 29 4.46 3.33 -0.18
CA VAL A 29 4.12 2.84 1.15
C VAL A 29 4.88 3.67 2.20
N THR A 30 4.19 4.05 3.27
CA THR A 30 4.73 4.83 4.40
C THR A 30 4.40 4.15 5.72
N GLY A 31 5.22 4.36 6.75
CA GLY A 31 5.02 3.83 8.11
C GLY A 31 5.29 2.33 8.29
N ALA A 32 5.32 1.55 7.19
CA ALA A 32 5.58 0.11 7.27
C ALA A 32 7.07 -0.26 7.41
N ALA A 33 7.98 0.61 6.99
CA ALA A 33 9.44 0.43 7.06
C ALA A 33 10.12 1.69 7.66
N ALA A 34 11.44 1.64 7.84
CA ALA A 34 12.23 2.77 8.35
C ALA A 34 12.11 4.05 7.49
N SER A 35 11.81 3.90 6.20
CA SER A 35 11.53 5.01 5.28
C SER A 35 10.36 4.66 4.36
N ALA A 36 9.83 5.68 3.68
CA ALA A 36 8.90 5.44 2.59
C ALA A 36 9.58 4.62 1.48
N PHE A 37 8.85 3.70 0.87
CA PHE A 37 9.35 2.86 -0.22
C PHE A 37 8.28 2.65 -1.29
N ARG A 38 8.72 2.16 -2.45
CA ARG A 38 7.84 1.88 -3.59
C ARG A 38 7.65 0.39 -3.78
N LEU A 39 6.42 -0.01 -4.11
CA LEU A 39 6.08 -1.39 -4.44
C LEU A 39 6.07 -1.59 -5.95
N VAL A 40 7.25 -1.86 -6.51
CA VAL A 40 7.42 -2.07 -7.96
C VAL A 40 6.58 -3.25 -8.47
N THR A 41 6.41 -4.31 -7.67
CA THR A 41 5.57 -5.46 -8.02
C THR A 41 4.11 -5.06 -8.23
N PHE A 42 3.58 -4.19 -7.35
CA PHE A 42 2.21 -3.68 -7.44
C PHE A 42 2.06 -2.69 -8.59
N GLU A 43 3.09 -1.85 -8.83
CA GLU A 43 3.11 -0.93 -9.98
C GLU A 43 3.00 -1.70 -11.31
N LYS A 44 3.73 -2.81 -11.45
CA LYS A 44 3.68 -3.66 -12.66
C LYS A 44 2.30 -4.27 -12.89
N ALA A 45 1.72 -4.88 -11.85
CA ALA A 45 0.39 -5.49 -11.97
C ALA A 45 -0.71 -4.47 -12.30
N LEU A 46 -0.64 -3.27 -11.71
CA LEU A 46 -1.59 -2.18 -11.99
C LEU A 46 -1.37 -1.49 -13.33
N ALA A 47 -0.16 -1.57 -13.89
CA ALA A 47 0.12 -1.08 -15.24
C ALA A 47 -0.53 -1.97 -16.31
N GLU A 48 -0.61 -3.29 -16.07
CA GLU A 48 -1.31 -4.23 -16.97
C GLU A 48 -2.83 -4.10 -16.85
N SER A 49 -3.33 -4.07 -15.61
CA SER A 49 -4.74 -3.88 -15.34
C SER A 49 -4.93 -3.07 -14.05
N PHE A 50 -5.46 -1.85 -14.20
CA PHE A 50 -5.73 -0.96 -13.08
C PHE A 50 -7.01 -1.38 -12.35
N ASP A 51 -6.96 -2.53 -11.66
CA ASP A 51 -8.05 -3.12 -10.88
C ASP A 51 -7.55 -3.57 -9.50
N PRO A 52 -8.31 -3.38 -8.41
CA PRO A 52 -7.98 -3.92 -7.09
C PRO A 52 -7.72 -5.44 -7.09
N ALA A 53 -8.39 -6.19 -7.98
CA ALA A 53 -8.22 -7.63 -8.13
C ALA A 53 -6.83 -8.00 -8.67
N SER A 54 -6.18 -7.13 -9.46
CA SER A 54 -4.80 -7.33 -9.96
C SER A 54 -3.77 -7.43 -8.83
N LEU A 55 -4.12 -6.99 -7.62
CA LEU A 55 -3.27 -7.05 -6.44
C LEU A 55 -3.55 -8.28 -5.55
N LEU A 56 -4.52 -9.13 -5.90
CA LEU A 56 -4.81 -10.36 -5.15
C LEU A 56 -3.69 -11.39 -5.38
N GLY A 57 -3.19 -11.97 -4.29
CA GLY A 57 -2.10 -12.95 -4.34
C GLY A 57 -0.70 -12.36 -4.53
N LEU A 58 -0.56 -11.04 -4.68
CA LEU A 58 0.75 -10.39 -4.64
C LEU A 58 1.20 -10.24 -3.19
N ASP A 59 2.41 -10.72 -2.92
CA ASP A 59 2.99 -10.65 -1.60
C ASP A 59 3.83 -9.38 -1.40
N VAL A 60 3.90 -8.93 -0.15
CA VAL A 60 4.73 -7.79 0.26
C VAL A 60 5.86 -8.35 1.11
N ASP A 61 7.10 -8.20 0.64
CA ASP A 61 8.29 -8.67 1.34
C ASP A 61 8.36 -8.08 2.76
N SER A 62 8.06 -8.92 3.75
CA SER A 62 8.04 -8.54 5.16
C SER A 62 9.44 -8.36 5.75
N ALA A 63 10.49 -8.86 5.08
CA ALA A 63 11.87 -8.77 5.57
C ALA A 63 12.39 -7.33 5.70
N ARG A 64 11.74 -6.36 5.04
CA ARG A 64 12.10 -4.94 5.08
C ARG A 64 11.15 -4.10 5.95
N LEU A 65 10.17 -4.73 6.59
CA LEU A 65 9.17 -4.05 7.40
C LEU A 65 9.59 -4.00 8.87
N LEU A 66 9.07 -3.00 9.58
CA LEU A 66 9.29 -2.87 11.01
C LEU A 66 8.54 -3.96 11.76
N ASP A 67 9.20 -4.57 12.74
CA ASP A 67 8.61 -5.48 13.70
C ASP A 67 8.73 -4.85 15.09
N ASP A 68 7.61 -4.37 15.63
CA ASP A 68 7.57 -3.69 16.92
C ASP A 68 6.28 -3.99 17.70
N LEU A 69 6.22 -3.46 18.92
CA LEU A 69 5.10 -3.60 19.86
C LEU A 69 3.74 -3.15 19.31
N HIS A 70 3.71 -2.35 18.24
CA HIS A 70 2.48 -1.84 17.61
C HIS A 70 2.00 -2.74 16.47
N GLY A 71 2.82 -3.67 15.98
CA GLY A 71 2.46 -4.63 14.95
C GLY A 71 3.69 -5.20 14.26
N GLY A 72 3.71 -6.53 14.12
CA GLY A 72 4.81 -7.23 13.48
C GLY A 72 4.88 -7.05 11.97
N ALA A 73 6.01 -7.46 11.40
CA ALA A 73 6.32 -7.30 9.98
C ALA A 73 5.24 -7.92 9.06
N ASP A 74 4.77 -9.13 9.37
CA ASP A 74 3.75 -9.81 8.57
C ASP A 74 2.38 -9.12 8.67
N TYR A 75 2.04 -8.55 9.83
CA TYR A 75 0.82 -7.77 9.99
C TYR A 75 0.86 -6.49 9.15
N ARG A 76 2.02 -5.82 9.10
CA ARG A 76 2.23 -4.65 8.24
C ARG A 76 2.17 -5.04 6.77
N ALA A 77 2.79 -6.14 6.36
CA ALA A 77 2.72 -6.65 4.99
C ALA A 77 1.28 -6.89 4.55
N HIS A 78 0.49 -7.54 5.41
CA HIS A 78 -0.94 -7.75 5.17
C HIS A 78 -1.71 -6.43 5.04
N LEU A 79 -1.49 -5.47 5.96
CA LEU A 79 -2.12 -4.15 5.90
C LEU A 79 -1.76 -3.38 4.64
N VAL A 80 -0.51 -3.45 4.17
CA VAL A 80 -0.08 -2.81 2.92
C VAL A 80 -0.90 -3.34 1.75
N GLY A 81 -1.08 -4.67 1.63
CA GLY A 81 -1.91 -5.26 0.59
C GLY A 81 -3.37 -4.80 0.63
N VAL A 82 -3.97 -4.77 1.83
CA VAL A 82 -5.36 -4.31 2.03
C VAL A 82 -5.52 -2.83 1.67
N LEU A 83 -4.63 -1.97 2.16
CA LEU A 83 -4.68 -0.53 1.92
C LEU A 83 -4.40 -0.18 0.45
N ALA A 84 -3.51 -0.91 -0.22
CA ALA A 84 -3.26 -0.75 -1.65
C ALA A 84 -4.53 -0.99 -2.47
N ARG A 85 -5.25 -2.09 -2.21
CA ARG A 85 -6.53 -2.38 -2.90
C ARG A 85 -7.58 -1.30 -2.67
N ARG A 86 -7.71 -0.82 -1.42
CA ARG A 86 -8.63 0.29 -1.09
C ARG A 86 -8.22 1.58 -1.81
N ALA A 87 -6.93 1.87 -1.89
CA ALA A 87 -6.41 3.06 -2.57
C ALA A 87 -6.68 3.01 -4.08
N VAL A 88 -6.52 1.84 -4.72
CA VAL A 88 -6.88 1.64 -6.13
C VAL A 88 -8.38 1.83 -6.35
N ALA A 89 -9.23 1.21 -5.52
CA ALA A 89 -10.68 1.36 -5.61
C ALA A 89 -11.14 2.82 -5.46
N ARG A 90 -10.54 3.58 -4.53
CA ARG A 90 -10.78 5.02 -4.42
C ARG A 90 -10.30 5.80 -5.64
N CYS A 91 -9.16 5.44 -6.22
CA CYS A 91 -8.67 6.07 -7.44
C CYS A 91 -9.62 5.84 -8.63
N GLN A 92 -10.25 4.67 -8.72
CA GLN A 92 -11.25 4.39 -9.74
C GLN A 92 -12.53 5.21 -9.51
N ASN A 93 -12.99 5.33 -8.26
CA ASN A 93 -14.23 6.04 -7.92
C ASN A 93 -14.11 7.57 -7.89
N GLY A 94 -12.90 8.13 -7.84
CA GLY A 94 -12.63 9.57 -7.78
C GLY A 94 -12.46 10.26 -9.14
N GLY A 95 -12.61 9.52 -10.25
CA GLY A 95 -12.52 10.03 -11.62
C GLY A 95 -13.87 10.29 -12.30
N GLY A 96 -14.94 10.48 -11.51
CA GLY A 96 -16.27 10.85 -11.99
C GLY A 96 -16.45 12.36 -12.11
#